data_AF-A0A9D1CBN2-F1
#
_entry.id   AF-A0A9D1CBN2-F1
#
_cell.length_a   1.000
_cell.length_b   1.000
_cell.length_c   1.000
_cell.angle_alpha   90.00
_cell.angle_beta   90.00
_cell.angle_gamma   90.00
#
_symmetry.space_group_name_H-M   'P 1'
#
loop_
_entity.id
_entity.type
_entity.pdbx_description
1 polymer ?
#
loop_
_entity_poly.entity_id
_entity_poly.type
_entity_poly.pdbx_seq_one_letter_code
_entity_poly.pdbx_strand_id
1 'polypeptide(L)'
;MKKLFILLICLTAMLSIGCSGERQINGRTSKLAFKSVRVMKEYLPKRQKLEFEIAFWTMKNGFDTNSEFLDTVDGKTSAELIAAGKTKFAELHESGRPEYTKFSDWDAMIKSYEEERFEQDMHQIKDKEQRKRDSTNNILYDLH
;
A
#
# COMPACT_ATOMS: atom_id res chain seq x y z
N MET A 1 -38.96 -7.35 -17.24
CA MET A 1 -38.82 -6.13 -16.40
C MET A 1 -38.05 -6.36 -15.11
N LYS A 2 -38.30 -7.43 -14.32
CA LYS A 2 -37.54 -7.72 -13.07
C LYS A 2 -36.01 -7.85 -13.22
N LYS A 3 -35.52 -8.44 -14.32
CA LYS A 3 -34.08 -8.61 -14.57
C LYS A 3 -33.34 -7.29 -14.86
N LEU A 4 -34.04 -6.29 -15.39
CA LEU A 4 -33.48 -4.95 -15.64
C LEU A 4 -33.34 -4.15 -14.34
N PHE A 5 -34.30 -4.31 -13.42
CA PHE A 5 -34.25 -3.69 -12.09
C PHE A 5 -33.10 -4.22 -11.24
N ILE A 6 -32.79 -5.52 -11.31
CA ILE A 6 -31.65 -6.11 -10.58
C ILE A 6 -30.32 -5.54 -11.09
N LEU A 7 -30.18 -5.35 -12.41
CA LEU A 7 -28.99 -4.78 -13.03
C LEU A 7 -28.82 -3.28 -12.69
N LEU A 8 -29.94 -2.54 -12.60
CA LEU A 8 -29.96 -1.14 -12.18
C LEU A 8 -29.58 -0.97 -10.70
N ILE A 9 -30.06 -1.84 -9.82
CA ILE A 9 -29.76 -1.81 -8.38
C ILE A 9 -28.27 -2.12 -8.11
N CYS A 10 -27.69 -3.07 -8.84
CA CYS A 10 -26.24 -3.34 -8.79
C CYS A 10 -25.40 -2.15 -9.27
N LEU A 11 -25.86 -1.42 -10.29
CA LEU A 11 -25.15 -0.25 -10.82
C LEU A 11 -25.21 0.95 -9.85
N THR A 12 -26.34 1.16 -9.16
CA THR A 12 -26.49 2.24 -8.18
C THR A 12 -25.76 1.98 -6.87
N ALA A 13 -25.52 0.72 -6.50
CA ALA A 13 -24.76 0.37 -5.29
C ALA A 13 -23.27 0.74 -5.38
N MET A 14 -22.73 0.92 -6.60
CA MET A 14 -21.36 1.40 -6.81
C MET A 14 -21.23 2.93 -6.70
N LEU A 15 -22.33 3.69 -6.76
CA LEU A 15 -22.33 5.15 -6.67
C LEU A 15 -22.46 5.67 -5.22
N SER A 16 -22.60 4.77 -4.24
CA SER A 16 -22.67 5.09 -2.80
C SER A 16 -21.30 5.18 -2.10
N ILE A 17 -20.21 5.42 -2.84
CA ILE A 17 -18.93 5.81 -2.22
C ILE A 17 -19.08 7.27 -1.80
N GLY A 18 -19.30 7.43 -0.49
CA GLY A 18 -19.89 8.60 0.13
C GLY A 18 -19.20 9.93 -0.13
N CYS A 19 -20.04 10.96 -0.24
CA CYS A 19 -19.70 12.37 -0.07
C CYS A 19 -19.38 12.69 1.42
N SER A 20 -18.39 12.00 1.99
CA SER A 20 -17.64 12.46 3.16
C SER A 20 -16.29 12.92 2.63
N GLY A 21 -15.80 14.11 2.99
CA GLY A 21 -14.53 14.65 2.48
C GLY A 21 -13.37 13.66 2.61
N GLU A 22 -13.20 12.82 1.59
CA GLU A 22 -12.25 11.72 1.62
C GLU A 22 -10.86 12.34 1.65
N ARG A 23 -9.98 11.78 2.47
CA ARG A 23 -8.62 12.30 2.56
C ARG A 23 -7.95 12.10 1.20
N GLN A 24 -7.34 13.16 0.71
CA GLN A 24 -6.63 13.16 -0.57
C GLN A 24 -5.14 13.35 -0.35
N ILE A 25 -4.36 12.86 -1.30
CA ILE A 25 -2.93 13.10 -1.33
C ILE A 25 -2.69 14.58 -1.68
N ASN A 26 -1.77 15.21 -0.94
CA ASN A 26 -1.29 16.54 -1.25
C ASN A 26 0.05 16.41 -1.98
N GLY A 27 0.00 16.43 -3.31
CA GLY A 27 1.12 16.30 -4.23
C GLY A 27 2.00 17.54 -4.34
N ARG A 28 1.63 18.69 -3.76
CA ARG A 28 2.39 19.96 -3.91
C ARG A 28 3.89 19.82 -3.61
N THR A 29 4.25 18.95 -2.68
CA THR A 29 5.65 18.56 -2.46
C THR A 29 5.71 17.08 -2.09
N SER A 30 6.86 16.44 -2.33
CA SER A 30 7.12 15.07 -1.86
C SER A 30 6.81 14.92 -0.38
N LYS A 31 7.29 15.84 0.47
CA LYS A 31 7.05 15.79 1.92
C LYS A 31 5.56 15.75 2.27
N LEU A 32 4.73 16.51 1.56
CA LEU A 32 3.29 16.52 1.77
C LEU A 32 2.63 15.24 1.25
N ALA A 33 3.06 14.74 0.08
CA ALA A 33 2.53 13.51 -0.50
C ALA A 33 2.80 12.30 0.42
N PHE A 34 4.04 12.12 0.86
CA PHE A 34 4.42 11.07 1.82
C PHE A 34 3.67 11.22 3.15
N LYS A 35 3.49 12.46 3.63
CA LYS A 35 2.71 12.72 4.86
C LYS A 35 1.25 12.34 4.68
N SER A 36 0.62 12.69 3.56
CA SER A 36 -0.76 12.32 3.26
C SER A 36 -0.92 10.81 3.23
N VAL A 37 -0.08 10.08 2.50
CA VAL A 37 -0.12 8.61 2.44
C VAL A 37 0.01 8.00 3.84
N ARG A 38 0.97 8.47 4.63
CA ARG A 38 1.17 7.99 6.02
C ARG A 38 -0.06 8.22 6.90
N VAL A 39 -0.77 9.33 6.72
CA VAL A 39 -1.98 9.61 7.50
C VAL A 39 -3.17 8.82 6.96
N MET A 40 -3.37 8.81 5.64
CA MET A 40 -4.49 8.16 4.96
C MET A 40 -4.53 6.66 5.25
N LYS A 41 -3.38 5.98 5.18
CA LYS A 41 -3.32 4.54 5.42
C LYS A 41 -3.82 4.13 6.81
N GLU A 42 -3.72 4.99 7.83
CA GLU A 42 -4.13 4.63 9.17
C GLU A 42 -5.65 4.43 9.31
N TYR A 43 -6.42 5.01 8.40
CA TYR A 43 -7.87 4.87 8.35
C TYR A 43 -8.34 3.71 7.46
N LEU A 44 -7.42 2.96 6.84
CA LEU A 44 -7.76 1.84 5.97
C LEU A 44 -7.72 0.49 6.75
N PRO A 45 -8.56 -0.49 6.38
CA PRO A 45 -8.43 -1.88 6.84
C PRO A 45 -7.06 -2.47 6.51
N LYS A 46 -6.57 -3.42 7.32
CA LYS A 46 -5.18 -3.97 7.24
C LYS A 46 -4.73 -4.33 5.81
N ARG A 47 -5.54 -5.09 5.07
CA ARG A 47 -5.23 -5.51 3.69
C ARG A 47 -5.15 -4.30 2.74
N GLN A 48 -6.09 -3.37 2.88
CA GLN A 48 -6.14 -2.16 2.05
C GLN A 48 -4.99 -1.18 2.38
N LYS A 49 -4.47 -1.18 3.62
CA LYS A 49 -3.26 -0.39 3.98
C LYS A 49 -2.08 -0.77 3.09
N LEU A 50 -1.81 -2.06 2.95
CA LEU A 50 -0.69 -2.54 2.18
C LEU A 50 -0.87 -2.26 0.70
N GLU A 51 -2.04 -2.61 0.13
CA GLU A 51 -2.35 -2.35 -1.27
C GLU A 51 -2.23 -0.86 -1.62
N PHE A 52 -2.71 0.03 -0.74
CA PHE A 52 -2.57 1.48 -0.90
C PHE A 52 -1.10 1.94 -0.89
N GLU A 53 -0.26 1.39 0.01
CA GLU A 53 1.17 1.71 0.05
C GLU A 53 1.89 1.20 -1.20
N ILE A 54 1.60 -0.02 -1.66
CA ILE A 54 2.17 -0.59 -2.88
C ILE A 54 1.79 0.25 -4.09
N ALA A 55 0.53 0.70 -4.18
CA ALA A 55 0.07 1.59 -5.23
C ALA A 55 0.85 2.90 -5.25
N PHE A 56 1.05 3.54 -4.09
CA PHE A 56 1.85 4.76 -4.00
C PHE A 56 3.29 4.58 -4.50
N TRP A 57 3.95 3.49 -4.08
CA TRP A 57 5.32 3.21 -4.49
C TRP A 57 5.43 2.80 -5.97
N THR A 58 4.45 2.06 -6.48
CA THR A 58 4.35 1.73 -7.90
C THR A 58 4.25 3.01 -8.74
N MET A 59 3.38 3.93 -8.34
CA MET A 59 3.30 5.25 -8.97
C MET A 59 4.64 5.99 -8.87
N LYS A 60 5.25 6.07 -7.69
CA LYS A 60 6.52 6.80 -7.48
C LYS A 60 7.67 6.29 -8.34
N ASN A 61 7.72 4.99 -8.60
CA ASN A 61 8.77 4.34 -9.40
C ASN A 61 8.45 4.30 -10.90
N GLY A 62 7.18 4.51 -11.26
CA GLY A 62 6.72 4.46 -12.65
C GLY A 62 6.86 5.77 -13.44
N PHE A 63 7.25 6.87 -12.80
CA PHE A 63 7.52 8.15 -13.46
C PHE A 63 9.00 8.48 -13.44
N ASP A 64 9.49 9.05 -14.53
CA ASP A 64 10.89 9.43 -14.67
C ASP A 64 11.23 10.67 -13.84
N THR A 65 10.27 11.60 -13.72
CA THR A 65 10.44 12.81 -12.92
C THR A 65 9.56 12.81 -11.67
N ASN A 66 10.08 13.42 -10.62
CA ASN A 66 9.33 13.57 -9.37
C ASN A 66 8.15 14.53 -9.53
N SER A 67 8.21 15.52 -10.43
CA SER A 67 7.07 16.44 -10.66
C SER A 67 5.89 15.71 -11.26
N GLU A 68 6.11 14.93 -12.33
CA GLU A 68 5.03 14.16 -12.98
C GLU A 68 4.34 13.21 -12.01
N PHE A 69 5.13 12.52 -11.18
CA PHE A 69 4.59 11.69 -10.11
C PHE A 69 3.70 12.51 -9.16
N LEU A 70 4.20 13.64 -8.66
CA LEU A 70 3.51 14.48 -7.69
C LEU A 70 2.21 15.07 -8.26
N ASP A 71 2.27 15.58 -9.48
CA ASP A 71 1.13 16.14 -10.20
C ASP A 71 0.08 15.06 -10.48
N THR A 72 0.52 13.84 -10.79
CA THR A 72 -0.39 12.72 -11.03
C THR A 72 -1.10 12.26 -9.76
N VAL A 73 -0.41 12.19 -8.61
CA VAL A 73 -1.01 11.69 -7.37
C VAL A 73 -1.74 12.76 -6.57
N ASP A 74 -1.56 14.05 -6.86
CA ASP A 74 -2.26 15.13 -6.17
C ASP A 74 -3.79 14.96 -6.28
N GLY A 75 -4.49 15.23 -5.19
CA GLY A 75 -5.94 15.11 -5.11
C GLY A 75 -6.47 13.67 -5.11
N LYS A 76 -5.65 12.63 -5.34
CA LYS A 76 -6.14 11.25 -5.36
C LYS A 76 -6.56 10.78 -3.98
N THR A 77 -7.70 10.11 -3.91
CA THR A 77 -8.13 9.37 -2.73
C THR A 77 -7.44 8.02 -2.62
N SER A 78 -7.73 7.28 -1.55
CA SER A 78 -7.16 5.95 -1.34
C SER A 78 -7.53 4.95 -2.44
N ALA A 79 -8.81 4.92 -2.82
CA ALA A 79 -9.31 4.05 -3.87
C ALA A 79 -8.78 4.45 -5.26
N GLU A 80 -8.73 5.75 -5.55
CA GLU A 80 -8.21 6.27 -6.81
C GLU A 80 -6.72 5.99 -6.97
N LEU A 81 -5.93 6.11 -5.89
CA LEU A 81 -4.52 5.76 -5.95
C LEU A 81 -4.32 4.27 -6.20
N ILE A 82 -5.10 3.40 -5.55
CA ILE A 82 -5.03 1.95 -5.77
C ILE A 82 -5.34 1.62 -7.23
N ALA A 83 -6.41 2.20 -7.79
CA ALA A 83 -6.77 2.01 -9.19
C ALA A 83 -5.66 2.51 -10.14
N ALA A 84 -5.07 3.67 -9.85
CA ALA A 84 -3.95 4.21 -10.64
C ALA A 84 -2.71 3.31 -10.55
N GLY A 85 -2.39 2.79 -9.36
CA GLY A 85 -1.28 1.87 -9.14
C GLY A 85 -1.44 0.56 -9.92
N LYS A 86 -2.65 0.00 -9.98
CA LYS A 86 -2.97 -1.19 -10.81
C LYS A 86 -2.71 -0.94 -12.29
N THR A 87 -3.20 0.18 -12.81
CA THR A 87 -2.95 0.58 -14.21
C THR A 87 -1.46 0.76 -14.47
N LYS A 88 -0.76 1.45 -13.56
CA LYS A 88 0.68 1.70 -13.71
C LYS A 88 1.49 0.42 -13.62
N PHE A 89 1.11 -0.52 -12.77
CA PHE A 89 1.71 -1.85 -12.72
C PHE A 89 1.60 -2.56 -14.06
N ALA A 90 0.42 -2.57 -14.68
CA ALA A 90 0.22 -3.20 -15.99
C ALA A 90 1.14 -2.57 -17.05
N GLU A 91 1.22 -1.24 -17.11
CA GLU A 91 2.15 -0.53 -18.00
C GLU A 91 3.62 -0.94 -17.77
N LEU A 92 4.05 -0.99 -16.50
CA LEU A 92 5.43 -1.30 -16.16
C LEU A 92 5.76 -2.77 -16.43
N HIS A 93 4.81 -3.67 -16.19
CA HIS A 93 4.89 -5.09 -16.52
C HIS A 93 5.02 -5.29 -18.04
N GLU A 94 4.16 -4.64 -18.84
CA GLU A 94 4.22 -4.70 -20.30
C GLU A 94 5.50 -4.09 -20.87
N SER A 95 6.04 -3.04 -20.21
CA SER A 95 7.31 -2.43 -20.60
C SER A 95 8.54 -3.30 -20.33
N GLY A 96 8.38 -4.45 -19.68
CA GLY A 96 9.47 -5.39 -19.42
C GLY A 96 10.37 -5.02 -18.24
N ARG A 97 9.93 -4.16 -17.32
CA ARG A 97 10.75 -3.78 -16.16
C ARG A 97 10.90 -4.96 -15.19
N PRO A 98 12.13 -5.44 -14.90
CA PRO A 98 12.37 -6.64 -14.12
C PRO A 98 11.71 -6.65 -12.73
N GLU A 99 11.58 -5.48 -12.11
CA GLU A 99 10.97 -5.33 -10.79
C GLU A 99 9.47 -5.69 -10.78
N TYR A 100 8.82 -5.62 -11.94
CA TYR A 100 7.38 -5.83 -12.11
C TYR A 100 7.07 -7.13 -12.86
N THR A 101 7.86 -7.51 -13.86
CA THR A 101 7.65 -8.75 -14.64
C THR A 101 7.87 -10.03 -13.85
N LYS A 102 8.50 -9.95 -12.67
CA LYS A 102 8.65 -11.10 -11.77
C LYS A 102 7.34 -11.54 -11.12
N PHE A 103 6.31 -10.70 -11.17
CA PHE A 103 4.99 -10.98 -10.64
C PHE A 103 4.04 -11.35 -11.79
N SER A 104 3.19 -12.35 -11.58
CA SER A 104 2.19 -12.74 -12.60
C SER A 104 1.13 -11.67 -12.83
N ASP A 105 0.75 -10.99 -11.75
CA ASP A 105 -0.30 -9.98 -11.72
C ASP A 105 -0.16 -9.10 -10.45
N TRP A 106 -1.05 -8.12 -10.33
CA TRP A 106 -1.08 -7.20 -9.20
C TRP A 106 -1.31 -7.90 -7.86
N ASP A 107 -2.18 -8.92 -7.80
CA ASP A 107 -2.50 -9.62 -6.57
C ASP A 107 -1.33 -10.50 -6.11
N ALA A 108 -0.58 -11.08 -7.05
CA ALA A 108 0.66 -11.80 -6.78
C ALA A 108 1.73 -10.88 -6.19
N MET A 109 1.85 -9.65 -6.70
CA MET A 109 2.74 -8.64 -6.11
C MET A 109 2.31 -8.26 -4.69
N ILE A 110 1.01 -8.02 -4.44
CA ILE A 110 0.55 -7.75 -3.07
C ILE A 110 0.89 -8.90 -2.14
N LYS A 111 0.61 -10.14 -2.57
CA LYS A 111 0.82 -11.33 -1.77
C LYS A 111 2.29 -11.51 -1.40
N SER A 112 3.23 -11.28 -2.32
CA SER A 112 4.66 -11.38 -1.99
C SER A 112 5.06 -10.34 -0.93
N TYR A 113 4.54 -9.12 -1.01
CA TYR A 113 4.81 -8.09 0.00
C TYR A 113 4.11 -8.37 1.35
N GLU A 114 2.96 -9.06 1.36
CA GLU A 114 2.34 -9.57 2.58
C GLU A 114 3.25 -10.60 3.27
N GLU A 115 3.80 -11.54 2.50
CA GLU A 115 4.73 -12.57 2.97
C GLU A 115 6.03 -11.95 3.50
N GLU A 116 6.65 -11.02 2.75
CA GLU A 116 7.86 -10.31 3.18
C GLU A 116 7.65 -9.56 4.52
N ARG A 117 6.51 -8.89 4.70
CA ARG A 117 6.20 -8.22 5.98
C ARG A 117 5.99 -9.20 7.12
N PHE A 118 5.31 -10.30 6.85
CA PHE A 118 5.12 -11.35 7.85
C PHE A 118 6.47 -11.92 8.31
N GLU A 119 7.39 -12.18 7.38
CA GLU A 119 8.74 -12.64 7.69
C GLU A 119 9.51 -11.61 8.53
N GLN A 120 9.49 -10.33 8.13
CA GLN A 120 10.13 -9.24 8.87
C GLN A 120 9.60 -9.13 10.31
N ASP A 121 8.29 -9.20 10.49
CA ASP A 121 7.66 -9.16 11.81
C ASP A 121 8.08 -10.37 12.66
N MET A 122 8.12 -11.57 12.07
CA MET A 122 8.56 -12.80 12.73
C MET A 122 10.03 -12.74 13.15
N HIS A 123 10.91 -12.19 12.30
CA HIS A 123 12.32 -11.98 12.64
C HIS A 123 12.49 -11.01 13.81
N GLN A 124 11.77 -9.88 13.79
CA GLN A 124 11.83 -8.90 14.89
C GLN A 124 11.36 -9.48 16.24
N ILE A 125 10.34 -10.34 16.24
CA ILE A 125 9.88 -11.04 17.45
C ILE A 125 10.98 -11.96 17.98
N LYS A 126 11.57 -12.80 17.12
CA LYS A 126 12.67 -13.70 17.50
C LYS A 126 13.86 -12.94 18.08
N ASP A 127 14.25 -11.82 17.47
CA ASP A 127 15.36 -10.99 17.94
C ASP A 127 15.06 -10.32 19.29
N LYS A 128 13.81 -9.93 19.52
CA LYS A 128 13.38 -9.36 20.81
C LYS A 128 13.38 -10.43 21.90
N GLU A 129 12.94 -11.64 21.60
CA GLU A 129 12.97 -12.77 22.53
C GLU A 129 14.40 -13.21 22.84
N GLN A 130 15.27 -13.26 21.83
CA GLN A 130 16.68 -13.56 22.00
C GLN A 130 17.35 -12.54 22.93
N ARG A 131 17.16 -11.24 22.68
CA ARG A 131 17.66 -10.18 23.57
C ARG A 131 17.14 -10.30 25.00
N LYS A 132 15.89 -10.72 25.21
CA LYS A 132 15.34 -10.97 26.56
C LYS A 132 16.01 -12.16 27.24
N ARG A 133 16.24 -13.27 26.52
CA ARG A 133 16.95 -14.44 27.04
C ARG A 133 18.39 -14.06 27.44
N ASP A 134 19.10 -13.36 26.55
CA ASP A 134 20.48 -12.95 26.78
C ASP A 134 20.58 -11.96 27.96
N SER A 135 19.63 -11.02 28.09
CA SER A 135 19.53 -10.12 29.24
C SER A 135 19.25 -10.84 30.56
N THR A 136 18.54 -11.97 30.54
CA THR A 136 18.22 -12.75 31.76
C THR A 136 19.42 -13.61 32.17
N ASN A 137 20.22 -14.08 31.20
CA ASN A 137 21.45 -14.84 31.46
C ASN A 137 22.61 -13.97 31.95
N ASN A 138 22.57 -12.66 31.70
CA ASN A 138 23.62 -11.72 32.13
C ASN A 138 23.59 -11.38 33.63
N ILE A 139 22.57 -11.85 34.37
CA ILE A 139 22.43 -11.63 35.82
C ILE A 139 23.41 -12.53 36.63
N LEU A 140 24.05 -13.52 35.98
CA LEU A 140 25.01 -14.41 36.64
C LEU A 140 26.39 -13.78 36.89
N TYR A 141 26.72 -12.66 36.24
CA TYR A 141 28.04 -12.02 36.33
C TYR A 141 28.12 -10.82 37.28
N ASP A 142 27.01 -10.39 37.90
CA ASP A 142 26.95 -9.25 38.85
C ASP A 142 27.15 -9.66 40.33
N LEU A 143 27.65 -10.88 40.59
CA LEU A 143 28.10 -11.29 41.92
C LEU A 143 29.62 -11.10 42.03
N HIS A 144 30.08 -9.87 42.26
CA HIS A 144 31.40 -9.58 42.83
C HIS A 144 31.46 -8.19 43.45
#